data_AF-A0A955QCZ0-F1
#
_entry.id   AF-A0A955QCZ0-F1
#
_cell.length_a   1.000
_cell.length_b   1.000
_cell.length_c   1.000
_cell.angle_alpha   90.00
_cell.angle_beta   90.00
_cell.angle_gamma   90.00
#
_symmetry.space_group_name_H-M   'P 1'
#
loop_
_entity.id
_entity.type
_entity.pdbx_description
1 polymer ?
#
loop_
_entity_poly.entity_id
_entity_poly.type
_entity_poly.pdbx_seq_one_letter_code
_entity_poly.pdbx_strand_id
1 'polypeptide(L)'
;MKSPMNNRAKSRRLIPPGSGLMIGMLALSVGLGQQVWASPGTDLFQGFLQHVHAQIIKDRQAFSIADTCTVWFYQQQHTKPKSEVEKVRLRLVQQIDPNHECAKRFPGGLEEARAGFGKAQQDLSLSLTFYQMVLVGDRDDNGEYDLQETRDVVEAFGMPFFSHHPVTEYLSHLTGLFDRMRAEMQFKGLMDGMQTLMNKGYRFTDADQAGLNEELK
;
A
#
# COMPACT_ATOMS: atom_id res chain seq x y z
N MET A 1 64.78 -31.44 40.37
CA MET A 1 65.61 -30.76 41.40
C MET A 1 65.87 -29.34 40.93
N LYS A 2 65.58 -28.33 41.76
CA LYS A 2 65.78 -26.87 41.58
C LYS A 2 64.88 -26.09 40.59
N SER A 3 63.84 -25.48 41.16
CA SER A 3 63.45 -24.06 40.93
C SER A 3 64.63 -23.13 41.33
N PRO A 4 64.71 -21.79 41.02
CA PRO A 4 63.59 -20.85 40.93
C PRO A 4 63.73 -19.59 40.00
N MET A 5 62.58 -18.91 39.84
CA MET A 5 62.26 -17.47 39.96
C MET A 5 63.19 -16.32 39.50
N ASN A 6 62.47 -15.34 38.91
CA ASN A 6 62.56 -13.86 39.04
C ASN A 6 63.69 -13.08 38.35
N ASN A 7 63.33 -12.11 37.51
CA ASN A 7 63.05 -10.76 38.02
C ASN A 7 62.55 -9.80 36.92
N ARG A 8 61.53 -9.02 37.29
CA ARG A 8 61.08 -7.80 36.61
C ARG A 8 62.09 -6.68 36.83
N ALA A 9 62.40 -5.92 35.78
CA ALA A 9 62.95 -4.56 35.91
C ALA A 9 62.22 -3.61 34.95
N LYS A 10 61.69 -2.53 35.54
CA LYS A 10 61.09 -1.35 34.88
C LYS A 10 62.16 -0.57 34.13
N SER A 11 61.80 0.05 33.00
CA SER A 11 62.52 1.21 32.47
C SER A 11 61.54 2.26 31.97
N ARG A 12 61.59 3.46 32.58
CA ARG A 12 60.97 4.70 32.10
C ARG A 12 62.10 5.58 31.55
N ARG A 13 61.96 6.07 30.31
CA ARG A 13 62.60 7.26 29.70
C ARG A 13 61.89 7.48 28.36
N LEU A 14 61.79 8.66 27.75
CA LEU A 14 61.84 10.07 28.11
C LEU A 14 61.38 10.73 26.78
N ILE A 15 60.55 11.77 26.84
CA ILE A 15 59.97 12.46 25.66
C ILE A 15 61.06 13.20 24.86
N PRO A 16 60.88 13.38 23.54
CA PRO A 16 61.10 14.70 22.97
C PRO A 16 59.92 15.19 22.08
N PRO A 17 59.82 16.51 21.85
CA PRO A 17 58.66 17.17 21.27
C PRO A 17 58.75 17.26 19.74
N GLY A 18 57.62 17.22 19.05
CA GLY A 18 57.56 17.38 17.60
C GLY A 18 56.13 17.45 17.08
N SER A 19 55.65 18.68 16.94
CA SER A 19 54.74 19.20 15.92
C SER A 19 53.93 18.23 15.06
N GLY A 20 52.60 18.46 15.02
CA GLY A 20 51.85 18.38 13.77
C GLY A 20 50.66 17.43 13.76
N LEU A 21 49.56 17.95 13.20
CA LEU A 21 48.31 17.30 12.80
C LEU A 21 47.31 16.93 13.89
N MET A 22 46.35 17.86 14.07
CA MET A 22 44.95 17.56 14.34
C MET A 22 44.43 16.54 13.31
N ILE A 23 44.19 15.30 13.74
CA ILE A 23 43.24 14.39 13.08
C ILE A 23 42.10 14.21 14.07
N GLY A 24 41.06 15.02 13.88
CA GLY A 24 39.76 14.77 14.52
C GLY A 24 39.19 13.49 13.95
N MET A 25 39.28 12.38 14.71
CA MET A 25 38.42 11.23 14.46
C MET A 25 37.00 11.62 14.86
N LEU A 26 36.20 12.02 13.88
CA LEU A 26 34.75 11.88 13.96
C LEU A 26 34.48 10.38 14.04
N ALA A 27 34.15 9.91 15.25
CA ALA A 27 33.48 8.64 15.41
C ALA A 27 32.08 8.76 14.80
N LEU A 28 31.93 8.44 13.51
CA LEU A 28 30.63 8.06 12.98
C LEU A 28 30.24 6.77 13.68
N SER A 29 29.39 6.88 14.69
CA SER A 29 28.55 5.78 15.13
C SER A 29 27.63 5.42 13.97
N VAL A 30 28.11 4.57 13.06
CA VAL A 30 27.26 3.83 12.15
C VAL A 30 26.36 3.01 13.06
N GLY A 31 25.10 3.44 13.16
CA GLY A 31 24.07 2.62 13.78
C GLY A 31 24.12 1.26 13.11
N LEU A 32 24.43 0.23 13.89
CA LEU A 32 24.09 -1.13 13.54
C LEU A 32 22.56 -1.17 13.47
N GLY A 33 22.02 -0.76 12.32
CA GLY A 33 20.67 -1.13 11.93
C GLY A 33 20.68 -2.64 11.95
N GLN A 34 19.95 -3.20 12.91
CA GLN A 34 19.67 -4.62 12.93
C GLN A 34 19.09 -4.93 11.55
N GLN A 35 19.84 -5.66 10.74
CA GLN A 35 19.25 -6.35 9.61
C GLN A 35 18.32 -7.36 10.24
N VAL A 36 17.06 -6.97 10.42
CA VAL A 36 15.97 -7.90 10.60
C VAL A 36 15.99 -8.70 9.32
N TRP A 37 16.40 -9.96 9.41
CA TRP A 37 16.19 -10.91 8.33
C TRP A 37 14.68 -11.02 8.25
N ALA A 38 14.05 -10.23 7.38
CA ALA A 38 12.64 -10.39 7.10
C ALA A 38 12.46 -11.85 6.72
N SER A 39 11.52 -12.53 7.37
CA SER A 39 11.19 -13.88 6.97
C SER A 39 10.71 -13.78 5.52
N PRO A 40 11.05 -14.74 4.64
CA PRO A 40 10.50 -14.79 3.29
C PRO A 40 8.96 -14.65 3.29
N GLY A 41 8.28 -15.11 4.35
CA GLY A 41 6.84 -14.94 4.56
C GLY A 41 6.37 -13.51 4.83
N THR A 42 7.14 -12.73 5.61
CA THR A 42 6.87 -11.31 5.88
C THR A 42 6.86 -10.49 4.59
N ASP A 43 7.83 -10.74 3.71
CA ASP A 43 8.01 -9.97 2.46
C ASP A 43 6.84 -10.18 1.49
N LEU A 44 6.24 -11.37 1.46
CA LEU A 44 5.14 -11.69 0.55
C LEU A 44 3.86 -10.96 0.94
N PHE A 45 3.40 -11.15 2.18
CA PHE A 45 2.17 -10.55 2.68
C PHE A 45 2.26 -9.03 2.63
N GLN A 46 3.31 -8.45 3.21
CA GLN A 46 3.47 -7.00 3.27
C GLN A 46 3.61 -6.39 1.88
N GLY A 47 4.40 -7.01 1.00
CA GLY A 47 4.55 -6.54 -0.37
C GLY A 47 3.22 -6.58 -1.14
N PHE A 48 2.44 -7.64 -0.95
CA PHE A 48 1.17 -7.78 -1.64
C PHE A 48 0.11 -6.82 -1.09
N LEU A 49 -0.01 -6.74 0.23
CA LEU A 49 -0.92 -5.83 0.93
C LEU A 49 -0.64 -4.37 0.54
N GLN A 50 0.63 -3.97 0.50
CA GLN A 50 1.04 -2.62 0.09
C GLN A 50 0.66 -2.31 -1.36
N HIS A 51 0.78 -3.26 -2.28
CA HIS A 51 0.36 -3.09 -3.67
C HIS A 51 -1.15 -2.84 -3.78
N VAL A 52 -1.95 -3.65 -3.10
CA VAL A 52 -3.41 -3.51 -3.08
C VAL A 52 -3.82 -2.17 -2.43
N HIS A 53 -3.23 -1.83 -1.28
CA HIS A 53 -3.47 -0.56 -0.59
C HIS A 53 -3.15 0.66 -1.49
N ALA A 54 -2.00 0.65 -2.17
CA ALA A 54 -1.63 1.72 -3.10
C ALA A 54 -2.66 1.88 -4.24
N GLN A 55 -3.31 0.79 -4.66
CA GLN A 55 -4.38 0.86 -5.65
C GLN A 55 -5.70 1.36 -5.07
N ILE A 56 -6.04 0.98 -3.84
CA ILE A 56 -7.23 1.50 -3.14
C ILE A 56 -7.17 3.03 -3.03
N ILE A 57 -6.01 3.60 -2.69
CA ILE A 57 -5.84 5.07 -2.64
C ILE A 57 -6.22 5.71 -3.98
N LYS A 58 -5.73 5.14 -5.10
CA LYS A 58 -6.05 5.65 -6.45
C LYS A 58 -7.54 5.51 -6.78
N ASP A 59 -8.14 4.38 -6.40
CA ASP A 59 -9.55 4.12 -6.68
C ASP A 59 -10.48 5.02 -5.85
N ARG A 60 -10.13 5.31 -4.59
CA ARG A 60 -10.82 6.33 -3.78
C ARG A 60 -10.73 7.71 -4.38
N GLN A 61 -9.55 8.09 -4.85
CA GLN A 61 -9.38 9.38 -5.52
C GLN A 61 -10.25 9.47 -6.78
N ALA A 62 -10.27 8.40 -7.59
CA ALA A 62 -11.13 8.33 -8.77
C ALA A 62 -12.62 8.42 -8.41
N PHE A 63 -13.05 7.71 -7.36
CA PHE A 63 -14.41 7.75 -6.83
C PHE A 63 -14.79 9.17 -6.39
N SER A 64 -13.97 9.81 -5.55
CA SER A 64 -14.22 11.16 -5.05
C SER A 64 -14.31 12.20 -6.17
N ILE A 65 -13.43 12.11 -7.18
CA ILE A 65 -13.48 12.99 -8.36
C ILE A 65 -14.79 12.78 -9.14
N ALA A 66 -15.16 11.51 -9.41
CA ALA A 66 -16.35 11.20 -10.18
C ALA A 66 -17.64 11.60 -9.45
N ASP A 67 -17.69 11.41 -8.13
CA ASP A 67 -18.80 11.86 -7.27
C ASP A 67 -18.94 13.38 -7.30
N THR A 68 -17.83 14.09 -7.04
CA THR A 68 -17.78 15.56 -7.06
C THR A 68 -18.25 16.12 -8.41
N CYS A 69 -17.78 15.56 -9.52
CA CYS A 69 -18.19 16.01 -10.84
C CYS A 69 -19.64 15.66 -11.17
N THR A 70 -20.13 14.51 -10.71
CA THR A 70 -21.54 14.14 -10.86
C THR A 70 -22.44 15.16 -10.15
N VAL A 71 -22.15 15.49 -8.89
CA VAL A 71 -22.86 16.53 -8.12
C VAL A 71 -22.78 17.89 -8.81
N TRP A 72 -21.61 18.27 -9.32
CA TRP A 72 -21.42 19.51 -10.06
C TRP A 72 -22.32 19.60 -11.30
N PHE A 73 -22.35 18.54 -12.14
CA PHE A 73 -23.22 18.52 -13.32
C PHE A 73 -24.71 18.60 -12.97
N TYR A 74 -25.14 17.96 -11.88
CA TYR A 74 -26.51 18.11 -11.38
C TYR A 74 -26.83 19.57 -11.03
N GLN A 75 -25.93 20.23 -10.30
CA GLN A 75 -26.12 21.63 -9.92
C GLN A 75 -26.18 22.55 -11.15
N GLN A 76 -25.38 22.29 -12.18
CA GLN A 76 -25.43 23.06 -13.43
C GLN A 76 -26.77 22.90 -14.16
N GLN A 77 -27.34 21.69 -14.23
CA GLN A 77 -28.65 21.48 -14.86
C GLN A 77 -29.81 22.17 -14.10
N HIS A 78 -29.68 22.31 -12.79
CA HIS A 78 -30.70 22.98 -11.96
C HIS A 78 -30.50 24.50 -11.83
N THR A 79 -29.39 25.04 -12.32
CA THR A 79 -29.15 26.48 -12.36
C THR A 79 -29.84 27.08 -13.58
N LYS A 80 -31.06 27.60 -13.42
CA LYS A 80 -31.73 28.36 -14.50
C LYS A 80 -30.85 29.55 -14.92
N PRO A 81 -30.78 29.89 -16.22
CA PRO A 81 -30.14 31.14 -16.63
C PRO A 81 -30.85 32.29 -15.90
N LYS A 82 -30.09 33.06 -15.12
CA LYS A 82 -30.61 34.30 -14.52
C LYS A 82 -31.02 35.20 -15.68
N SER A 83 -32.29 35.59 -15.73
CA SER A 83 -32.73 36.67 -16.60
C SER A 83 -31.85 37.90 -16.35
N GLU A 84 -31.37 38.55 -17.41
CA GLU A 84 -30.62 39.79 -17.32
C GLU A 84 -31.41 40.82 -16.52
N VAL A 85 -31.02 41.01 -15.26
CA VAL A 85 -31.36 42.19 -14.49
C VAL A 85 -30.03 42.85 -14.20
N GLU A 86 -29.79 43.94 -14.94
CA GLU A 86 -28.66 44.84 -14.77
C GLU A 86 -28.57 45.26 -13.29
N LYS A 87 -27.48 44.89 -12.60
CA LYS A 87 -27.01 45.56 -11.37
C LYS A 87 -25.58 45.15 -10.99
N VAL A 88 -24.73 46.19 -10.97
CA VAL A 88 -23.50 46.46 -10.18
C VAL A 88 -22.57 45.29 -9.87
N ARG A 89 -21.33 45.41 -10.37
CA ARG A 89 -20.22 44.46 -10.18
C ARG A 89 -19.72 44.45 -8.73
N LEU A 90 -19.91 43.34 -8.03
CA LEU A 90 -19.09 42.95 -6.88
C LEU A 90 -18.09 41.90 -7.32
N ARG A 91 -16.80 42.22 -7.18
CA ARG A 91 -15.68 41.32 -7.50
C ARG A 91 -15.55 40.33 -6.34
N LEU A 92 -16.13 39.15 -6.48
CA LEU A 92 -15.89 38.04 -5.56
C LEU A 92 -14.56 37.38 -5.94
N VAL A 93 -13.70 37.22 -4.93
CA VAL A 93 -12.39 36.57 -5.03
C VAL A 93 -12.57 35.14 -5.55
N GLN A 94 -11.76 34.77 -6.55
CA GLN A 94 -11.68 33.42 -7.11
C GLN A 94 -11.42 32.40 -6.00
N GLN A 95 -12.43 31.58 -5.69
CA GLN A 95 -12.19 30.23 -5.23
C GLN A 95 -11.74 29.42 -6.46
N ILE A 96 -10.77 28.52 -6.26
CA ILE A 96 -10.26 27.59 -7.28
C ILE A 96 -11.47 26.97 -8.00
N ASP A 97 -11.48 27.04 -9.33
CA ASP A 97 -12.67 26.80 -10.15
C ASP A 97 -12.84 25.32 -10.54
N PRO A 98 -13.71 24.52 -9.87
CA PRO A 98 -14.03 23.16 -10.33
C PRO A 98 -14.75 23.12 -11.69
N ASN A 99 -15.18 24.27 -12.24
CA ASN A 99 -15.95 24.31 -13.49
C ASN A 99 -15.15 23.84 -14.71
N HIS A 100 -13.83 24.10 -14.77
CA HIS A 100 -13.01 23.68 -15.91
C HIS A 100 -12.56 22.21 -15.80
N GLU A 101 -12.31 21.72 -14.59
CA GLU A 101 -11.77 20.37 -14.39
C GLU A 101 -12.84 19.29 -14.63
N CYS A 102 -14.08 19.47 -14.15
CA CYS A 102 -15.14 18.48 -14.37
C CYS A 102 -15.61 18.42 -15.82
N ALA A 103 -15.78 19.57 -16.48
CA ALA A 103 -16.13 19.62 -17.90
C ALA A 103 -15.02 19.05 -18.80
N LYS A 104 -13.75 19.22 -18.43
CA LYS A 104 -12.62 18.61 -19.13
C LYS A 104 -12.51 17.10 -18.88
N ARG A 105 -12.81 16.65 -17.66
CA ARG A 105 -12.72 15.24 -17.26
C ARG A 105 -13.86 14.39 -17.82
N PHE A 106 -15.05 14.97 -17.94
CA PHE A 106 -16.27 14.33 -18.47
C PHE A 106 -16.91 15.23 -19.55
N PRO A 107 -16.32 15.33 -20.75
CA PRO A 107 -16.80 16.21 -21.82
C PRO A 107 -18.22 15.88 -22.32
N GLY A 108 -18.67 14.64 -22.13
CA GLY A 108 -20.03 14.15 -22.40
C GLY A 108 -21.06 14.51 -21.33
N GLY A 109 -20.67 15.27 -20.30
CA GLY A 109 -21.60 15.84 -19.34
C GLY A 109 -22.02 14.88 -18.23
N LEU A 110 -23.24 15.08 -17.72
CA LEU A 110 -23.76 14.35 -16.57
C LEU A 110 -23.79 12.83 -16.75
N GLU A 111 -24.19 12.33 -17.92
CA GLU A 111 -24.27 10.88 -18.14
C GLU A 111 -22.90 10.22 -18.15
N GLU A 112 -21.89 10.88 -18.72
CA GLU A 112 -20.51 10.39 -18.67
C GLU A 112 -19.96 10.44 -17.24
N ALA A 113 -20.25 11.50 -16.49
CA ALA A 113 -19.88 11.60 -15.08
C ALA A 113 -20.52 10.48 -14.22
N ARG A 114 -21.80 10.16 -14.46
CA ARG A 114 -22.50 9.04 -13.81
C ARG A 114 -21.90 7.69 -14.17
N ALA A 115 -21.60 7.47 -15.45
CA ALA A 115 -20.93 6.23 -15.88
C ALA A 115 -19.54 6.11 -15.24
N GLY A 116 -18.78 7.20 -15.20
CA GLY A 116 -17.49 7.29 -14.51
C GLY A 116 -17.60 7.01 -13.01
N PHE A 117 -18.63 7.55 -12.35
CA PHE A 117 -18.91 7.27 -10.94
C PHE A 117 -19.24 5.80 -10.70
N GLY A 118 -20.13 5.22 -11.51
CA GLY A 118 -20.46 3.80 -11.43
C GLY A 118 -19.24 2.91 -11.62
N LYS A 119 -18.37 3.24 -12.59
CA LYS A 119 -17.10 2.53 -12.78
C LYS A 119 -16.16 2.68 -11.58
N ALA A 120 -15.95 3.90 -11.09
CA ALA A 120 -15.06 4.13 -9.95
C ALA A 120 -15.54 3.43 -8.68
N GLN A 121 -16.86 3.37 -8.46
CA GLN A 121 -17.46 2.60 -7.37
C GLN A 121 -17.17 1.09 -7.51
N GLN A 122 -17.31 0.54 -8.72
CA GLN A 122 -17.02 -0.87 -8.98
C GLN A 122 -15.54 -1.19 -8.79
N ASP A 123 -14.65 -0.35 -9.33
CA ASP A 123 -13.20 -0.50 -9.20
C ASP A 123 -12.79 -0.48 -7.71
N LEU A 124 -13.26 0.51 -6.95
CA LEU A 124 -12.99 0.62 -5.52
C LEU A 124 -13.55 -0.56 -4.72
N SER A 125 -14.78 -0.99 -5.02
CA SER A 125 -15.39 -2.15 -4.35
C SER A 125 -14.56 -3.41 -4.56
N LEU A 126 -14.09 -3.65 -5.79
CA LEU A 126 -13.26 -4.81 -6.09
C LEU A 126 -11.92 -4.76 -5.35
N SER A 127 -11.26 -3.61 -5.34
CA SER A 127 -10.00 -3.41 -4.63
C SER A 127 -10.14 -3.65 -3.12
N LEU A 128 -11.23 -3.16 -2.50
CA LEU A 128 -11.51 -3.41 -1.09
C LEU A 128 -11.84 -4.88 -0.78
N THR A 129 -12.61 -5.56 -1.65
CA THR A 129 -12.87 -6.99 -1.49
C THR A 129 -11.58 -7.81 -1.65
N PHE A 130 -10.69 -7.39 -2.55
CA PHE A 130 -9.39 -8.05 -2.70
C PHE A 130 -8.52 -7.83 -1.47
N TYR A 131 -8.48 -6.61 -0.92
CA TYR A 131 -7.76 -6.32 0.31
C TYR A 131 -8.25 -7.18 1.48
N GLN A 132 -9.57 -7.33 1.63
CA GLN A 132 -10.15 -8.27 2.59
C GLN A 132 -9.65 -9.70 2.36
N MET A 133 -9.51 -10.13 1.11
CA MET A 133 -8.98 -11.47 0.79
C MET A 133 -7.52 -11.63 1.21
N VAL A 134 -6.69 -10.60 1.02
CA VAL A 134 -5.29 -10.61 1.46
C VAL A 134 -5.23 -10.78 2.97
N LEU A 135 -6.05 -10.04 3.72
CA LEU A 135 -6.14 -10.15 5.18
C LEU A 135 -6.61 -11.53 5.62
N VAL A 136 -7.72 -12.03 5.04
CA VAL A 136 -8.23 -13.39 5.33
C VAL A 136 -7.19 -14.48 5.05
N GLY A 137 -6.26 -14.26 4.12
CA GLY A 137 -5.17 -15.20 3.83
C GLY A 137 -4.12 -15.31 4.94
N ASP A 138 -4.06 -14.34 5.86
CA ASP A 138 -3.21 -14.32 7.06
C ASP A 138 -4.02 -14.94 8.20
N ARG A 139 -3.98 -16.27 8.25
CA ARG A 139 -4.98 -17.08 8.96
C ARG A 139 -4.99 -16.83 10.45
N ASP A 140 -3.82 -16.56 11.02
CA ASP A 140 -3.60 -16.35 12.44
C ASP A 140 -3.39 -14.87 12.80
N ASP A 141 -3.70 -13.96 11.85
CA ASP A 141 -3.64 -12.50 11.97
C ASP A 141 -2.26 -11.98 12.45
N ASN A 142 -1.16 -12.66 12.06
CA ASN A 142 0.18 -12.36 12.54
C ASN A 142 0.93 -11.32 11.67
N GLY A 143 0.34 -10.91 10.53
CA GLY A 143 0.87 -9.93 9.60
C GLY A 143 1.90 -10.48 8.61
N GLU A 144 1.95 -11.80 8.42
CA GLU A 144 2.88 -12.52 7.54
C GLU A 144 2.19 -13.74 6.90
N TYR A 145 2.73 -14.26 5.80
CA TYR A 145 2.31 -15.57 5.28
C TYR A 145 3.36 -16.62 5.60
N ASP A 146 3.02 -17.63 6.38
CA ASP A 146 3.83 -18.82 6.52
C ASP A 146 3.84 -19.67 5.23
N LEU A 147 4.55 -20.79 5.24
CA LEU A 147 4.66 -21.67 4.07
C LEU A 147 3.30 -22.27 3.66
N GLN A 148 2.45 -22.59 4.62
CA GLN A 148 1.13 -23.15 4.41
C GLN A 148 0.16 -22.08 3.88
N GLU A 149 0.15 -20.91 4.48
CA GLU A 149 -0.67 -19.76 4.05
C GLU A 149 -0.28 -19.31 2.66
N THR A 150 1.02 -19.20 2.38
CA THR A 150 1.51 -18.91 1.03
C THR A 150 0.98 -19.93 0.03
N ARG A 151 1.09 -21.24 0.32
CA ARG A 151 0.56 -22.30 -0.55
C ARG A 151 -0.93 -22.14 -0.75
N ASP A 152 -1.68 -21.96 0.32
CA ASP A 152 -3.14 -21.92 0.28
C ASP A 152 -3.65 -20.71 -0.51
N VAL A 153 -3.03 -19.53 -0.33
CA VAL A 153 -3.35 -18.30 -1.07
C VAL A 153 -3.04 -18.43 -2.56
N VAL A 154 -1.86 -18.95 -2.94
CA VAL A 154 -1.52 -19.07 -4.37
C VAL A 154 -2.37 -20.14 -5.07
N GLU A 155 -2.65 -21.26 -4.40
CA GLU A 155 -3.51 -22.32 -4.93
C GLU A 155 -4.98 -21.89 -5.03
N ALA A 156 -5.47 -21.03 -4.12
CA ALA A 156 -6.81 -20.46 -4.19
C ALA A 156 -7.04 -19.69 -5.50
N PHE A 157 -5.99 -19.18 -6.11
CA PHE A 157 -6.03 -18.52 -7.41
C PHE A 157 -5.52 -19.37 -8.57
N GLY A 158 -5.48 -20.69 -8.38
CA GLY A 158 -5.13 -21.65 -9.43
C GLY A 158 -3.65 -21.68 -9.79
N MET A 159 -2.77 -21.10 -8.96
CA MET A 159 -1.32 -21.15 -9.17
C MET A 159 -0.72 -22.34 -8.41
N PRO A 160 0.15 -23.14 -9.03
CA PRO A 160 0.84 -24.21 -8.34
C PRO A 160 1.84 -23.66 -7.32
N PHE A 161 1.92 -24.29 -6.15
CA PHE A 161 2.92 -23.96 -5.14
C PHE A 161 4.16 -24.84 -5.26
N PHE A 162 5.32 -24.20 -5.31
CA PHE A 162 6.66 -24.79 -5.29
C PHE A 162 7.46 -24.25 -4.10
N SER A 163 7.85 -25.13 -3.18
CA SER A 163 8.56 -24.76 -1.93
C SER A 163 9.93 -24.11 -2.11
N HIS A 164 10.50 -24.18 -3.31
CA HIS A 164 11.81 -23.62 -3.63
C HIS A 164 11.74 -22.37 -4.52
N HIS A 165 10.54 -21.91 -4.88
CA HIS A 165 10.40 -20.66 -5.62
C HIS A 165 10.71 -19.46 -4.72
N PRO A 166 11.37 -18.42 -5.27
CA PRO A 166 11.62 -17.21 -4.53
C PRO A 166 10.31 -16.46 -4.27
N VAL A 167 10.20 -15.84 -3.10
CA VAL A 167 9.05 -15.03 -2.69
C VAL A 167 8.70 -13.94 -3.70
N THR A 168 9.71 -13.34 -4.31
CA THR A 168 9.55 -12.28 -5.31
C THR A 168 8.75 -12.74 -6.54
N GLU A 169 8.82 -14.02 -6.90
CA GLU A 169 8.00 -14.56 -7.99
C GLU A 169 6.54 -14.65 -7.56
N TYR A 170 6.23 -15.21 -6.40
CA TYR A 170 4.85 -15.23 -5.89
C TYR A 170 4.26 -13.84 -5.73
N LEU A 171 5.05 -12.89 -5.23
CA LEU A 171 4.63 -11.49 -5.11
C LEU A 171 4.30 -10.89 -6.48
N SER A 172 5.18 -11.06 -7.47
CA SER A 172 4.93 -10.58 -8.84
C SER A 172 3.68 -11.22 -9.45
N HIS A 173 3.44 -12.50 -9.16
CA HIS A 173 2.29 -13.22 -9.66
C HIS A 173 0.98 -12.75 -9.01
N LEU A 174 0.96 -12.59 -7.69
CA LEU A 174 -0.21 -12.14 -6.94
C LEU A 174 -0.59 -10.69 -7.27
N THR A 175 0.40 -9.79 -7.34
CA THR A 175 0.16 -8.39 -7.75
C THR A 175 -0.32 -8.30 -9.20
N GLY A 176 0.28 -9.07 -10.12
CA GLY A 176 -0.18 -9.15 -11.50
C GLY A 176 -1.57 -9.79 -11.65
N LEU A 177 -1.93 -10.74 -10.79
CA LEU A 177 -3.27 -11.31 -10.73
C LEU A 177 -4.29 -10.25 -10.29
N PHE A 178 -4.00 -9.54 -9.21
CA PHE A 178 -4.83 -8.43 -8.73
C PHE A 178 -5.06 -7.41 -9.84
N ASP A 179 -3.99 -6.95 -10.51
CA ASP A 179 -4.08 -5.95 -11.57
C ASP A 179 -4.96 -6.42 -12.73
N ARG A 180 -4.83 -7.69 -13.15
CA ARG A 180 -5.66 -8.28 -14.21
C ARG A 180 -7.12 -8.40 -13.79
N MET A 181 -7.39 -8.97 -12.62
CA MET A 181 -8.75 -9.15 -12.12
C MET A 181 -9.47 -7.82 -11.97
N ARG A 182 -8.74 -6.76 -11.58
CA ARG A 182 -9.27 -5.42 -11.49
C ARG A 182 -9.53 -4.79 -12.86
N ALA A 183 -8.61 -4.94 -13.81
CA ALA A 183 -8.83 -4.46 -15.18
C ALA A 183 -10.03 -5.12 -15.87
N GLU A 184 -10.26 -6.40 -15.59
CA GLU A 184 -11.30 -7.22 -16.21
C GLU A 184 -12.58 -7.36 -15.36
N MET A 185 -12.66 -6.69 -14.21
CA MET A 185 -13.79 -6.76 -13.27
C MET A 185 -14.19 -8.19 -12.85
N GLN A 186 -13.19 -9.06 -12.65
CA GLN A 186 -13.40 -10.49 -12.36
C GLN A 186 -13.74 -10.77 -10.88
N PHE A 187 -14.90 -10.29 -10.42
CA PHE A 187 -15.41 -10.61 -9.07
C PHE A 187 -15.56 -12.11 -8.84
N LYS A 188 -15.97 -12.87 -9.86
CA LYS A 188 -16.16 -14.32 -9.72
C LYS A 188 -14.86 -15.04 -9.32
N GLY A 189 -13.74 -14.73 -9.98
CA GLY A 189 -12.45 -15.34 -9.64
C GLY A 189 -12.02 -15.02 -8.22
N LEU A 190 -12.32 -13.81 -7.73
CA LEU A 190 -12.03 -13.40 -6.37
C LEU A 190 -12.85 -14.19 -5.35
N MET A 191 -14.15 -14.31 -5.61
CA MET A 191 -15.06 -15.06 -4.74
C MET A 191 -14.77 -16.56 -4.74
N ASP A 192 -14.39 -17.13 -5.88
CA ASP A 192 -13.97 -18.54 -5.97
C ASP A 192 -12.69 -18.78 -5.14
N GLY A 193 -11.72 -17.85 -5.19
CA GLY A 193 -10.51 -17.91 -4.36
C GLY A 193 -10.83 -17.79 -2.87
N MET A 194 -11.67 -16.83 -2.49
CA MET A 194 -12.14 -16.69 -1.11
C MET A 194 -12.85 -17.96 -0.62
N GLN A 195 -13.72 -18.55 -1.44
CA GLN A 195 -14.40 -19.80 -1.12
C GLN A 195 -13.41 -20.96 -0.93
N THR A 196 -12.34 -20.99 -1.72
CA THR A 196 -11.28 -21.98 -1.58
C THR A 196 -10.57 -21.84 -0.23
N LEU A 197 -10.20 -20.61 0.17
CA LEU A 197 -9.64 -20.36 1.50
C LEU A 197 -10.63 -20.72 2.62
N MET A 198 -11.89 -20.33 2.51
CA MET A 198 -12.90 -20.68 3.51
C MET A 198 -13.07 -22.19 3.67
N ASN A 199 -13.00 -22.96 2.57
CA ASN A 199 -13.04 -24.42 2.62
C ASN A 199 -11.81 -25.02 3.34
N LYS A 200 -10.66 -24.33 3.31
CA LYS A 200 -9.45 -24.71 4.05
C LYS A 200 -9.44 -24.23 5.52
N GLY A 201 -10.47 -23.50 5.95
CA GLY A 201 -10.67 -23.09 7.35
C GLY A 201 -10.33 -21.63 7.65
N TYR A 202 -9.94 -20.84 6.65
CA TYR A 202 -9.71 -19.40 6.80
C TYR A 202 -11.04 -18.67 7.01
N ARG A 203 -11.05 -17.62 7.82
CA ARG A 203 -12.26 -16.89 8.19
C ARG A 203 -11.94 -15.41 8.26
N PHE A 204 -12.95 -14.59 8.02
CA PHE A 204 -12.86 -13.17 8.29
C PHE A 204 -12.92 -12.93 9.80
N THR A 205 -11.87 -12.33 10.35
CA THR A 205 -11.66 -12.10 11.78
C THR A 205 -12.00 -10.66 12.18
N ASP A 206 -12.03 -10.39 13.48
CA ASP A 206 -12.16 -9.01 13.99
C ASP A 206 -10.91 -8.18 13.64
N ALA A 207 -9.73 -8.81 13.51
CA ALA A 207 -8.50 -8.15 13.09
C ALA A 207 -8.59 -7.74 11.61
N ASP A 208 -9.10 -8.62 10.74
CA ASP A 208 -9.38 -8.30 9.34
C ASP A 208 -10.34 -7.11 9.22
N GLN A 209 -11.41 -7.12 10.02
CA GLN A 209 -12.39 -6.03 10.05
C GLN A 209 -11.74 -4.71 10.50
N ALA A 210 -10.85 -4.76 11.48
CA ALA A 210 -10.10 -3.57 11.89
C ALA A 210 -9.19 -3.08 10.76
N GLY A 211 -8.45 -3.96 10.09
CA GLY A 211 -7.61 -3.62 8.94
C GLY A 211 -8.41 -3.00 7.79
N LEU A 212 -9.57 -3.56 7.46
CA LEU A 212 -10.48 -3.02 6.45
C LEU A 212 -11.08 -1.67 6.88
N ASN A 213 -11.37 -1.48 8.17
CA ASN A 213 -11.89 -0.20 8.67
C ASN A 213 -10.85 0.91 8.61
N GLU A 214 -9.55 0.62 8.77
CA GLU A 214 -8.50 1.60 8.52
C GLU A 214 -8.46 2.04 7.07
N GLU A 215 -8.73 1.12 6.14
CA GLU A 215 -8.97 1.49 4.75
C GLU A 215 -10.20 2.40 4.65
N LEU A 216 -11.33 2.14 5.28
CA LEU A 216 -12.53 2.96 5.04
C LEU A 216 -12.51 4.39 5.62
N LYS A 217 -11.42 4.83 6.26
CA LYS A 217 -11.23 6.20 6.76
C LYS A 217 -10.79 7.17 5.65
#